data_AF-A0A438E725-F1
#
_entry.id   AF-A0A438E725-F1
#
_cell.length_a   1.000
_cell.length_b   1.000
_cell.length_c   1.000
_cell.angle_alpha   90.00
_cell.angle_beta   90.00
_cell.angle_gamma   90.00
#
_symmetry.space_group_name_H-M   'P 1'
#
loop_
_entity.id
_entity.type
_entity.pdbx_description
1 polymer ?
#
loop_
_entity_poly.entity_id
_entity_poly.type
_entity_poly.pdbx_seq_one_letter_code
_entity_poly.pdbx_strand_id
1 'polypeptide(L)'
;MYLSGDVKLWWHTRSNDDAESGRPRINTWETLKKELKGQFLHSNMAWMAWESLKRLKQIGTIKDYVKEFSSLILNIKDMLEVDKLFEFIPEL
;
A
#
# COMPACT_ATOMS: atom_id res chain seq x y z
N MET A 1 17.30 13.41 -10.79
CA MET A 1 16.77 12.03 -10.82
C MET A 1 15.67 11.94 -9.79
N TYR A 2 14.42 11.67 -10.18
CA TYR A 2 13.20 11.91 -9.37
C TYR A 2 12.82 10.76 -8.42
N LEU A 3 13.68 9.76 -8.23
CA LEU A 3 13.45 8.64 -7.30
C LEU A 3 14.30 8.83 -6.04
N SER A 4 13.68 8.65 -4.87
CA SER A 4 14.30 8.81 -3.55
C SER A 4 14.03 7.59 -2.66
N GLY A 5 14.84 7.44 -1.60
CA GLY A 5 14.69 6.34 -0.64
C GLY A 5 14.81 4.95 -1.26
N ASP A 6 14.03 4.00 -0.75
CA ASP A 6 14.07 2.58 -1.14
C ASP A 6 13.74 2.36 -2.63
N VAL A 7 12.98 3.27 -3.24
CA VAL A 7 12.63 3.23 -4.67
C VAL A 7 13.88 3.45 -5.53
N LYS A 8 14.81 4.30 -5.09
CA LYS A 8 16.07 4.54 -5.79
C LYS A 8 17.00 3.32 -5.72
N LEU A 9 17.07 2.68 -4.56
CA LEU A 9 17.89 1.48 -4.36
C LEU A 9 17.35 0.32 -5.20
N TRP A 10 16.04 0.09 -5.16
CA TRP A 10 15.36 -0.90 -6.00
C TRP A 10 15.60 -0.66 -7.49
N TRP A 11 15.52 0.59 -7.96
CA TRP A 11 15.77 0.90 -9.36
C TRP A 11 17.22 0.58 -9.79
N HIS A 12 18.20 0.87 -8.93
CA HIS A 12 19.60 0.51 -9.20
C HIS A 12 19.81 -1.00 -9.31
N THR A 13 19.27 -1.78 -8.37
CA THR A 13 19.33 -3.25 -8.43
C THR A 13 18.58 -3.78 -9.66
N ARG A 14 17.35 -3.32 -9.89
CA ARG A 14 16.50 -3.78 -11.00
C ARG A 14 17.10 -3.47 -12.38
N SER A 15 17.77 -2.32 -12.52
CA SER A 15 18.44 -1.90 -13.76
C SER A 15 19.75 -2.66 -14.02
N ASN A 16 20.43 -3.14 -12.98
CA ASN A 16 21.63 -3.98 -13.12
C ASN A 16 21.26 -5.45 -13.37
N ASP A 17 20.22 -5.96 -12.71
CA ASP A 17 19.78 -7.35 -12.81
C ASP A 17 19.10 -7.70 -14.15
N ASP A 18 18.72 -6.70 -14.96
CA ASP A 18 18.06 -6.86 -16.26
C ASP A 18 18.84 -7.76 -17.24
N ALA A 19 20.17 -7.86 -17.09
CA ALA A 19 21.03 -8.68 -17.95
C ALA A 19 21.25 -10.11 -17.43
N GLU A 20 21.20 -10.32 -16.11
CA GLU A 20 21.60 -11.59 -15.48
C GLU A 20 20.41 -12.46 -15.02
N SER A 21 19.25 -11.85 -14.77
CA SER A 21 18.13 -12.52 -14.09
C SER A 21 17.02 -13.06 -15.01
N GLY A 22 17.16 -12.93 -16.34
CA GLY A 22 16.13 -13.35 -17.30
C GLY A 22 14.79 -12.61 -17.18
N ARG A 23 14.73 -11.55 -16.37
CA ARG A 23 13.54 -10.71 -16.22
C ARG A 23 13.33 -9.84 -17.47
N PRO A 24 12.08 -9.59 -17.88
CA PRO A 24 11.81 -8.68 -18.99
C PRO A 24 12.36 -7.28 -18.70
N ARG A 25 13.07 -6.71 -19.67
CA ARG A 25 13.64 -5.37 -19.58
C ARG A 25 12.52 -4.34 -19.39
N ILE A 26 12.69 -3.40 -18.48
CA ILE A 26 11.71 -2.31 -18.28
C ILE A 26 11.91 -1.28 -19.41
N ASN A 27 11.30 -1.55 -20.55
CA ASN A 27 11.41 -0.75 -21.78
C ASN A 27 10.23 0.22 -21.99
N THR A 28 9.14 0.07 -21.24
CA THR A 28 7.98 0.97 -21.32
C THR A 28 7.62 1.57 -19.95
N TRP A 29 7.02 2.76 -19.99
CA TRP A 29 6.51 3.45 -18.81
C TRP A 29 5.43 2.65 -18.07
N GLU A 30 4.61 1.88 -18.79
CA GLU A 30 3.59 1.01 -18.18
C GLU A 30 4.20 -0.17 -17.43
N THR A 31 5.25 -0.80 -17.96
CA THR A 31 6.00 -1.86 -17.27
C THR A 31 6.61 -1.32 -15.97
N LEU A 32 7.19 -0.12 -16.01
CA LEU A 32 7.75 0.53 -14.82
C LEU A 32 6.68 0.77 -13.75
N LYS A 33 5.54 1.35 -14.12
CA LYS A 33 4.42 1.57 -13.18
C LYS A 33 3.94 0.25 -12.59
N LYS A 34 3.83 -0.81 -13.39
CA LYS A 34 3.33 -2.11 -12.92
C LYS A 34 4.28 -2.76 -11.92
N GLU A 35 5.58 -2.72 -12.18
CA GLU A 35 6.56 -3.26 -11.24
C GLU A 35 6.70 -2.42 -9.97
N LEU A 36 6.72 -1.09 -10.09
CA LEU A 36 6.69 -0.20 -8.92
C LEU A 36 5.44 -0.46 -8.08
N LYS A 37 4.28 -0.64 -8.72
CA LYS A 37 3.05 -1.02 -8.03
C LYS A 37 3.17 -2.40 -7.38
N GLY A 38 3.70 -3.42 -8.04
CA GLY A 38 3.85 -4.74 -7.42
C GLY A 38 4.85 -4.77 -6.25
N GLN A 39 5.93 -3.99 -6.33
CA GLN A 39 6.99 -3.96 -5.33
C GLN A 39 6.63 -3.07 -4.14
N PHE A 40 6.09 -1.88 -4.39
CA PHE A 40 5.87 -0.84 -3.37
C PHE A 40 4.39 -0.59 -3.04
N LEU A 41 3.46 -0.90 -3.96
CA LEU A 41 2.03 -0.99 -3.65
C LEU A 41 1.68 -2.44 -3.37
N HIS A 42 2.25 -2.94 -2.29
CA HIS A 42 1.94 -4.27 -1.84
C HIS A 42 0.45 -4.35 -1.50
N SER A 43 -0.16 -5.51 -1.76
CA SER A 43 -1.39 -5.98 -1.07
C SER A 43 -1.34 -5.73 0.44
N ASN A 44 -0.13 -5.56 0.97
CA ASN A 44 0.19 -5.19 2.34
C ASN A 44 -0.23 -3.76 2.75
N MET A 45 -0.42 -2.78 1.86
CA MET A 45 -0.89 -1.45 2.29
C MET A 45 -2.36 -1.50 2.73
N ALA A 46 -3.21 -2.20 1.96
CA ALA A 46 -4.57 -2.48 2.39
C ALA A 46 -4.56 -3.32 3.67
N TRP A 47 -3.76 -4.39 3.72
CA TRP A 47 -3.63 -5.23 4.93
C TRP A 47 -3.10 -4.47 6.17
N MET A 48 -2.14 -3.56 6.00
CA MET A 48 -1.61 -2.73 7.09
C MET A 48 -2.61 -1.66 7.52
N ALA A 49 -3.38 -1.09 6.60
CA ALA A 49 -4.49 -0.22 6.92
C ALA A 49 -5.57 -0.98 7.70
N TRP A 50 -5.88 -2.21 7.30
CA TRP A 50 -6.75 -3.16 7.99
C TRP A 50 -6.28 -3.48 9.41
N GLU A 51 -5.02 -3.86 9.56
CA GLU A 51 -4.41 -4.16 10.85
C GLU A 51 -4.38 -2.92 11.76
N SER A 52 -4.15 -1.74 11.19
CA SER A 52 -4.23 -0.48 11.92
C SER A 52 -5.66 -0.15 12.34
N LEU A 53 -6.65 -0.45 11.50
CA LEU A 53 -8.06 -0.23 11.78
C LEU A 53 -8.57 -1.14 12.89
N LYS A 54 -8.17 -2.43 12.92
CA LYS A 54 -8.45 -3.34 14.05
C LYS A 54 -7.89 -2.86 15.39
N ARG A 55 -6.75 -2.16 15.34
CA ARG A 55 -6.10 -1.60 16.54
C ARG A 55 -6.55 -0.18 16.87
N LEU A 56 -7.33 0.46 15.99
CA LEU A 56 -7.78 1.83 16.15
C LEU A 56 -8.72 1.89 17.36
N LYS A 57 -8.29 2.60 18.39
CA LYS A 57 -9.11 2.88 19.58
C LYS A 57 -9.35 4.38 19.64
N GLN A 58 -10.53 4.78 20.12
CA GLN A 58 -10.80 6.18 20.38
C GLN A 58 -9.96 6.65 21.59
N ILE A 59 -8.79 7.20 21.30
CA ILE A 59 -7.88 7.79 22.28
C ILE A 59 -7.83 9.28 21.97
N GLY A 60 -8.77 10.05 22.52
CA GLY A 60 -8.89 11.49 22.26
C GLY A 60 -10.29 11.92 21.84
N THR A 61 -10.39 13.00 21.05
CA THR A 61 -11.68 13.52 20.61
C THR A 61 -12.27 12.68 19.48
N ILE A 62 -13.60 12.66 19.38
CA ILE A 62 -14.32 11.98 18.29
C ILE A 62 -13.84 12.48 16.92
N LYS A 63 -13.51 13.78 16.81
CA LYS A 63 -13.03 14.38 15.57
C LYS A 63 -11.70 13.78 15.11
N ASP A 64 -10.77 13.55 16.05
CA ASP A 64 -9.46 12.97 15.73
C ASP A 64 -9.60 11.51 15.31
N TYR A 65 -10.45 10.76 16.02
CA TYR A 65 -10.79 9.37 15.67
C TYR A 65 -11.38 9.27 14.25
N VAL A 66 -12.40 10.08 13.93
CA VAL A 66 -13.05 10.06 12.62
C VAL A 66 -12.07 10.42 11.50
N LYS A 67 -11.12 11.33 11.76
CA LYS A 67 -10.08 11.71 10.82
C LYS A 67 -9.13 10.56 10.51
N GLU A 68 -8.65 9.84 11.54
CA GLU A 68 -7.79 8.67 11.36
C GLU A 68 -8.50 7.51 10.68
N PHE A 69 -9.73 7.21 11.12
CA PHE A 69 -10.59 6.20 10.52
C PHE A 69 -10.81 6.45 9.02
N SER A 70 -11.15 7.69 8.65
CA SER A 70 -11.39 8.07 7.25
C SER A 70 -10.12 7.93 6.40
N SER A 71 -8.95 8.26 6.96
CA SER A 71 -7.67 8.09 6.26
C SER A 71 -7.35 6.61 6.00
N LEU A 72 -7.65 5.72 6.95
CA LEU A 72 -7.43 4.28 6.82
C LEU A 72 -8.37 3.64 5.80
N ILE A 73 -9.67 3.99 5.83
CA ILE A 73 -10.67 3.54 4.85
C ILE A 73 -10.27 3.96 3.42
N LEU A 74 -9.77 5.19 3.21
CA LEU A 74 -9.34 5.65 1.89
C LEU A 74 -8.12 4.90 1.34
N ASN A 75 -7.29 4.31 2.21
CA ASN A 75 -6.16 3.46 1.82
C ASN A 75 -6.59 2.03 1.46
N ILE A 76 -7.75 1.57 1.96
CA ILE A 76 -8.35 0.28 1.59
C ILE A 76 -9.11 0.50 0.29
N LYS A 77 -8.49 0.08 -0.81
CA LYS A 77 -8.91 0.44 -2.17
C LYS A 77 -10.21 -0.23 -2.64
N ASP A 78 -10.77 -1.16 -1.86
CA ASP A 78 -11.90 -1.99 -2.26
C ASP A 78 -13.04 -1.92 -1.24
N MET A 79 -14.23 -1.53 -1.70
CA MET A 79 -15.42 -1.35 -0.87
C MET A 79 -15.94 -2.71 -0.35
N LEU A 80 -15.69 -3.80 -1.08
CA LEU A 80 -16.00 -5.17 -0.64
C LEU A 80 -15.15 -5.63 0.54
N GLU A 81 -13.93 -5.09 0.69
CA GLU A 81 -13.14 -5.31 1.90
C GLU A 81 -13.70 -4.49 3.07
N VAL A 82 -14.15 -3.25 2.81
CA VAL A 82 -14.80 -2.43 3.83
C VAL A 82 -16.12 -3.04 4.33
N ASP A 83 -16.93 -3.69 3.49
CA ASP A 83 -18.15 -4.35 3.95
C ASP A 83 -17.85 -5.55 4.88
N LYS A 84 -16.81 -6.35 4.57
CA LYS A 84 -16.31 -7.41 5.47
C LYS A 84 -15.73 -6.87 6.78
N LEU A 85 -15.29 -5.61 6.78
CA LEU A 85 -14.70 -4.94 7.93
C LEU A 85 -15.76 -4.68 9.01
N PHE A 86 -16.99 -4.37 8.60
CA PHE A 86 -18.14 -4.27 9.51
C PHE A 86 -18.63 -5.63 10.01
N GLU A 87 -18.45 -6.71 9.25
CA GLU A 87 -18.78 -8.08 9.72
C GLU A 87 -17.79 -8.59 10.78
N PHE A 88 -16.53 -8.15 10.75
CA PHE A 88 -15.46 -8.63 11.65
C PHE A 88 -15.24 -7.77 12.90
N ILE A 89 -15.75 -6.54 12.93
CA ILE A 89 -15.71 -5.66 14.11
C ILE A 89 -17.12 -5.61 14.71
N PRO A 90 -17.46 -6.51 15.65
CA PRO A 90 -18.79 -6.51 16.27
C PRO A 90 -19.03 -5.33 17.24
N GLU A 91 -18.01 -4.50 17.51
CA GLU A 91 -18.04 -3.45 18.55
C GLU A 91 -17.77 -2.03 18.03
N LEU A 92 -18.05 -1.75 16.75
CA LEU A 92 -18.20 -0.37 16.27
C LEU A 92 -19.60 0.18 16.61
#